data_AF-A0A923Z205-F1
#
_entry.id   AF-A0A923Z205-F1
#
_cell.length_a   1.000
_cell.length_b   1.000
_cell.length_c   1.000
_cell.angle_alpha   90.00
_cell.angle_beta   90.00
_cell.angle_gamma   90.00
#
_symmetry.space_group_name_H-M   'P 1'
#
loop_
_entity.id
_entity.type
_entity.pdbx_description
1 polymer ?
#
loop_
_entity_poly.entity_id
_entity_poly.type
_entity_poly.pdbx_seq_one_letter_code
_entity_poly.pdbx_strand_id
1 'polypeptide(L)'
;MTRPVERAQAFCRRFGLRAPVLLAPMAGACPPELSVAVANAGGLGACGALLMQPDEIATWATTVRARSNGRFQINLWVPDPPPARDLGAEA
;
A
#
# COMPACT_ATOMS: atom_id res chain seq x y z
N MET A 1 -19.46 -18.99 3.30
CA MET A 1 -18.59 -17.79 3.22
C MET A 1 -17.41 -17.97 4.17
N THR A 2 -16.18 -17.66 3.76
CA THR A 2 -14.99 -17.71 4.63
C THR A 2 -15.01 -16.56 5.64
N ARG A 3 -14.64 -16.84 6.89
CA ARG A 3 -14.65 -15.84 7.97
C ARG A 3 -13.61 -14.75 7.69
N PRO A 4 -13.84 -13.49 8.10
CA PRO A 4 -12.86 -12.41 7.91
C PRO A 4 -11.45 -12.75 8.40
N VAL A 5 -11.35 -13.42 9.55
CA VAL A 5 -10.07 -13.86 10.13
C VAL A 5 -9.33 -14.85 9.21
N GLU A 6 -10.04 -15.78 8.56
CA GLU A 6 -9.43 -16.75 7.65
C GLU A 6 -8.86 -16.07 6.40
N ARG A 7 -9.56 -15.04 5.90
CA ARG A 7 -9.07 -14.23 4.77
C ARG A 7 -7.83 -13.43 5.13
N ALA A 8 -7.82 -12.80 6.31
CA ALA A 8 -6.66 -12.07 6.81
C ALA A 8 -5.44 -13.00 6.98
N GLN A 9 -5.62 -14.19 7.55
CA GLN A 9 -4.56 -15.18 7.68
C GLN A 9 -4.06 -15.69 6.32
N ALA A 10 -4.95 -15.90 5.35
CA ALA A 10 -4.57 -16.28 3.99
C ALA A 10 -3.73 -15.19 3.31
N PHE A 11 -4.10 -13.92 3.48
CA PHE A 11 -3.32 -12.79 3.02
C PHE A 11 -1.92 -12.75 3.66
N CYS A 12 -1.84 -12.89 4.98
CA CYS A 12 -0.56 -12.95 5.68
C CYS A 12 0.33 -14.10 5.18
N ARG A 13 -0.22 -15.31 4.94
CA ARG A 13 0.55 -16.42 4.36
C ARG A 13 1.02 -16.11 2.95
N ARG A 14 0.15 -15.54 2.10
CA ARG A 14 0.47 -15.22 0.70
C ARG A 14 1.62 -14.21 0.56
N PHE A 15 1.70 -13.27 1.50
CA PHE A 15 2.70 -12.20 1.52
C PHE A 15 3.73 -12.32 2.65
N GLY A 16 3.78 -13.46 3.36
CA GLY A 16 4.72 -13.71 4.46
C GLY A 16 4.72 -12.62 5.55
N LEU A 17 3.53 -12.19 5.95
CA LEU A 17 3.32 -11.22 7.03
C LEU A 17 3.06 -11.96 8.34
N ARG A 18 3.44 -11.34 9.47
CA ARG A 18 3.13 -11.84 10.83
C ARG A 18 1.87 -11.22 11.39
N ALA A 19 1.53 -10.00 10.97
CA ALA A 19 0.33 -9.29 11.38
C ALA A 19 -0.46 -8.82 10.14
N PRO A 20 -1.81 -8.88 10.16
CA PRO A 20 -2.65 -8.37 9.08
C PRO A 20 -2.78 -6.83 9.17
N VAL A 21 -1.64 -6.14 9.26
CA VAL A 21 -1.55 -4.68 9.38
C VAL A 21 -0.85 -4.14 8.15
N LEU A 22 -1.56 -3.28 7.41
CA LEU A 22 -1.06 -2.64 6.21
C LEU A 22 -0.91 -1.14 6.51
N LEU A 23 0.25 -0.58 6.25
CA LEU A 23 0.46 0.86 6.33
C LEU A 23 -0.40 1.56 5.27
N ALA A 24 -1.11 2.62 5.62
CA ALA A 24 -1.85 3.42 4.65
C ALA A 24 -0.87 4.17 3.73
N PRO A 25 -1.02 4.09 2.39
CA PRO A 25 -0.21 4.88 1.46
C PRO A 25 -0.72 6.34 1.46
N MET A 26 0.09 7.26 1.97
CA MET A 26 -0.24 8.69 2.06
C MET A 26 0.67 9.50 1.13
N ALA A 27 0.17 9.89 -0.05
CA ALA A 27 0.94 10.66 -1.01
C ALA A 27 1.54 11.92 -0.36
N GLY A 28 2.84 12.17 -0.57
CA GLY A 28 3.59 13.24 0.09
C GLY A 28 4.14 12.90 1.49
N ALA A 29 3.78 11.75 2.07
CA ALA A 29 4.21 11.31 3.40
C ALA A 29 4.59 9.80 3.41
N CYS A 30 5.48 9.40 2.50
CA CYS A 30 5.88 7.99 2.31
C CYS A 30 7.40 7.77 2.38
N PRO A 31 8.11 8.15 3.46
CA PRO A 31 9.53 7.86 3.58
C PRO A 31 9.77 6.33 3.51
N PRO A 32 10.72 5.84 2.70
CA PRO A 32 11.03 4.41 2.61
C PRO A 32 11.27 3.74 3.96
N GLU A 33 11.91 4.45 4.89
CA GLU A 33 12.27 3.99 6.24
C GLU A 33 11.04 3.57 7.05
N LEU A 34 9.92 4.30 6.92
CA LEU A 34 8.67 3.94 7.59
C LEU A 34 8.12 2.62 7.06
N SER A 35 8.14 2.44 5.73
CA SER A 35 7.69 1.20 5.11
C SER A 35 8.59 0.00 5.45
N VAL A 36 9.91 0.24 5.51
CA VAL A 36 10.88 -0.75 5.97
C VAL A 36 10.60 -1.16 7.41
N ALA A 37 10.37 -0.20 8.31
CA ALA A 37 10.07 -0.48 9.71
C ALA A 37 8.79 -1.33 9.87
N VAL A 38 7.71 -0.98 9.18
CA VAL A 38 6.46 -1.76 9.21
C VAL A 38 6.65 -3.17 8.65
N ALA A 39 7.35 -3.31 7.53
CA ALA A 39 7.63 -4.61 6.92
C ALA A 39 8.46 -5.50 7.85
N ASN A 40 9.50 -4.95 8.47
CA ASN A 40 10.36 -5.67 9.41
C ASN A 40 9.66 -6.02 10.73
N ALA A 41 8.68 -5.22 11.17
CA ALA A 41 7.78 -5.55 12.28
C ALA A 41 6.78 -6.67 11.92
N GLY A 42 6.58 -6.95 10.64
CA GLY A 42 5.77 -8.06 10.14
C GLY A 42 4.42 -7.64 9.58
N GLY A 43 4.21 -6.34 9.36
CA GLY A 43 3.12 -5.80 8.54
C GLY A 43 3.54 -5.60 7.08
N LEU A 44 2.78 -4.81 6.33
CA LEU A 44 3.09 -4.46 4.94
C LEU A 44 3.34 -2.95 4.80
N GLY A 45 4.53 -2.58 4.35
CA GLY A 45 4.87 -1.18 4.01
C GLY A 45 4.15 -0.70 2.75
N ALA A 46 4.09 0.62 2.55
CA ALA A 46 3.29 1.25 1.50
C ALA A 46 3.88 2.57 0.97
N CYS A 47 3.67 2.82 -0.33
CA CYS A 47 3.92 4.10 -0.98
C CYS A 47 2.65 4.65 -1.63
N GLY A 48 2.29 5.89 -1.32
CA GLY A 48 1.38 6.69 -2.11
C GLY A 48 2.15 7.39 -3.22
N ALA A 49 2.05 6.87 -4.44
CA ALA A 49 2.87 7.30 -5.58
C ALA A 49 2.17 8.32 -6.49
N LEU A 50 1.02 8.87 -6.08
CA LEU A 50 0.27 9.89 -6.81
C LEU A 50 1.14 11.08 -7.27
N LEU A 51 2.07 11.51 -6.42
CA LEU A 51 2.92 12.69 -6.66
C LEU A 51 4.31 12.35 -7.20
N MET A 52 4.60 11.06 -7.46
CA MET A 52 5.94 10.59 -7.84
C MET A 52 6.06 10.41 -9.35
N GLN A 53 7.24 10.71 -9.88
CA GLN A 53 7.65 10.29 -11.22
C GLN A 53 8.03 8.80 -11.24
N PRO A 54 8.01 8.13 -12.41
CA PRO A 54 8.28 6.69 -12.50
C PRO A 54 9.63 6.24 -11.93
N ASP A 55 10.68 7.04 -12.10
CA ASP A 55 12.02 6.79 -11.58
C ASP A 55 12.09 6.94 -10.04
N GLU A 56 11.35 7.87 -9.46
CA GLU A 56 11.19 8.00 -8.01
C GLU A 56 10.50 6.78 -7.42
N ILE A 57 9.46 6.25 -8.09
CA ILE A 57 8.78 5.01 -7.67
C ILE A 57 9.76 3.83 -7.70
N ALA A 58 10.55 3.70 -8.77
CA ALA A 58 11.54 2.65 -8.90
C ALA A 58 12.63 2.73 -7.82
N THR A 59 13.09 3.95 -7.50
CA THR A 59 14.09 4.22 -6.46
C THR A 59 13.55 3.90 -5.07
N TRP A 60 12.30 4.32 -4.79
CA TRP A 60 11.61 4.00 -3.55
C TRP A 60 11.45 2.48 -3.37
N ALA A 61 10.98 1.79 -4.41
CA ALA A 61 10.80 0.35 -4.43
C ALA A 61 12.10 -0.41 -4.19
N THR A 62 13.20 0.05 -4.80
CA THR A 62 14.53 -0.54 -4.63
C THR A 62 15.01 -0.39 -3.20
N THR A 63 14.87 0.81 -2.62
CA THR A 63 15.24 1.09 -1.22
C THR A 63 14.49 0.20 -0.24
N VAL A 64 13.16 0.09 -0.39
CA VAL A 64 12.35 -0.76 0.49
C VAL A 64 12.69 -2.23 0.33
N ARG A 65 12.87 -2.73 -0.91
CA ARG A 65 13.27 -4.13 -1.17
C ARG A 65 14.60 -4.47 -0.52
N ALA A 66 15.60 -3.60 -0.62
CA ALA A 66 16.94 -3.85 -0.11
C ALA A 66 17.01 -3.94 1.43
N ARG A 67 16.02 -3.36 2.14
CA ARG A 67 16.05 -3.20 3.60
C ARG A 67 14.91 -3.88 4.34
N SER A 68 14.07 -4.64 3.64
CA SER A 68 12.89 -5.32 4.21
C SER A 68 12.74 -6.76 3.70
N ASN A 69 11.60 -7.40 3.99
CA ASN A 69 11.22 -8.71 3.44
C ASN A 69 10.86 -8.70 1.93
N GLY A 70 11.12 -7.58 1.24
CA GLY A 70 10.96 -7.46 -0.21
C GLY A 70 9.53 -7.22 -0.70
N ARG A 71 8.55 -7.07 0.21
CA ARG A 71 7.13 -6.92 -0.12
C ARG A 71 6.60 -5.59 0.42
N PHE A 72 5.86 -4.88 -0.43
CA PHE A 72 5.21 -3.62 -0.13
C PHE A 72 4.04 -3.42 -1.09
N GLN A 73 3.19 -2.43 -0.80
CA GLN A 73 2.17 -1.95 -1.72
C GLN A 73 2.54 -0.60 -2.33
N ILE A 74 2.14 -0.37 -3.58
CA ILE A 74 2.19 0.93 -4.24
C ILE A 74 0.76 1.32 -4.57
N ASN A 75 0.34 2.50 -4.13
CA ASN A 75 -0.93 3.10 -4.50
C ASN A 75 -0.68 4.11 -5.63
N LEU A 76 -1.38 3.91 -6.74
CA LEU A 76 -1.41 4.78 -7.91
C LEU A 76 -2.84 5.29 -8.10
N TRP A 77 -2.98 6.49 -8.67
CA TRP A 77 -4.28 6.97 -9.13
C TRP A 77 -4.38 6.77 -10.63
N VAL A 78 -5.47 6.14 -11.05
CA VAL A 78 -5.85 5.99 -12.45
C VAL A 78 -7.21 6.66 -12.57
N PRO A 79 -7.25 7.98 -12.79
CA PRO A 79 -8.51 8.72 -12.81
C PRO A 79 -9.36 8.30 -14.01
N ASP A 80 -10.63 8.01 -13.74
CA ASP A 80 -11.68 7.93 -14.74
C ASP A 80 -12.00 9.34 -15.28
N PRO A 81 -12.82 9.45 -16.35
CA PRO A 81 -13.40 10.73 -16.74
C PRO A 81 -14.04 11.45 -15.53
N PRO A 82 -14.04 12.80 -15.51
CA PRO A 82 -14.63 13.54 -14.40
C PRO A 82 -16.04 13.03 -14.07
N PRO A 83 -16.33 12.70 -12.80
CA PRO A 83 -17.64 12.18 -12.43
C PRO A 83 -18.71 13.23 -12.73
N ALA A 84 -19.84 12.80 -13.28
CA ALA A 84 -21.02 13.63 -13.37
C ALA A 84 -21.61 13.77 -11.96
N ARG A 85 -21.77 15.01 -11.49
CA ARG A 85 -22.40 15.28 -10.19
C ARG A 85 -23.89 14.94 -10.24
N ASP A 86 -24.34 14.02 -9.40
CA ASP A 86 -25.76 13.66 -9.25
C ASP A 86 -26.32 14.21 -7.94
N LEU A 87 -26.98 15.37 -8.02
CA LEU A 87 -27.62 16.01 -6.87
C LEU A 87 -28.72 15.15 -6.22
N GLY A 88 -29.33 14.23 -6.96
CA GLY A 88 -30.38 13.35 -6.44
C GLY A 88 -29.84 12.20 -5.59
N ALA A 89 -28.59 11.78 -5.83
CA ALA A 89 -27.88 10.76 -5.06
C ALA A 89 -27.09 11.31 -3.86
N GLU A 90 -27.01 12.64 -3.74
CA GLU A 90 -26.35 13.35 -2.62
C GLU A 90 -27.26 13.52 -1.38
N ALA A 91 -28.54 13.07 -1.45
CA ALA A 91 -29.56 13.23 -0.40
C ALA A 91 -29.61 12.07 0.61
#